data_AF-A0A7S0K764-F1
#
_entry.id   AF-A0A7S0K764-F1
#
_cell.length_a   1.000
_cell.length_b   1.000
_cell.length_c   1.000
_cell.angle_alpha   90.00
_cell.angle_beta   90.00
_cell.angle_gamma   90.00
#
_symmetry.space_group_name_H-M   'P 1'
#
loop_
_entity.id
_entity.type
_entity.pdbx_description
1 polymer ?
#
loop_
_entity_poly.entity_id
_entity_poly.type
_entity_poly.pdbx_seq_one_letter_code
_entity_poly.pdbx_strand_id
1 'polypeptide(L)'
;DTTLAAFLRVGLASDHSEWTAALQDYVAPSQNMIYADVDGNIAYRMTGLVPVRAGRRSGRWPVAGDGQGNDWDWNGFIPFEEMPATLNPPEGFIVTANNRITPPAYKHNITFDWDAGSNGYRAKRITDMVCAGSSGGAK
;
A
#
# COMPACT_ATOMS: atom_id res chain seq x y z
N ASP A 1 20.17 0.35 -2.23
CA ASP A 1 18.88 -0.24 -1.80
C ASP A 1 18.93 -0.43 -0.30
N THR A 2 17.93 0.09 0.41
CA THR A 2 17.81 0.09 1.89
C THR A 2 16.75 -0.87 2.41
N THR A 3 16.09 -1.64 1.53
CA THR A 3 14.94 -2.49 1.86
C THR A 3 15.20 -3.44 3.02
N LEU A 4 16.30 -4.21 2.99
CA LEU A 4 16.58 -5.19 4.04
C LEU A 4 16.72 -4.52 5.42
N ALA A 5 17.42 -3.38 5.47
CA ALA A 5 17.58 -2.64 6.70
C ALA A 5 16.24 -2.08 7.21
N ALA A 6 15.41 -1.53 6.31
CA ALA A 6 14.07 -1.06 6.64
C ALA A 6 13.20 -2.19 7.21
N PHE A 7 13.20 -3.36 6.56
CA PHE A 7 12.44 -4.53 6.99
C PHE A 7 12.87 -5.05 8.36
N LEU A 8 14.17 -5.05 8.65
CA LEU A 8 14.67 -5.41 9.98
C LEU A 8 14.24 -4.38 11.04
N ARG A 9 14.29 -3.09 10.73
CA ARG A 9 13.82 -2.03 11.65
C ARG A 9 12.32 -2.11 11.93
N VAL A 10 11.50 -2.50 10.95
CA VAL A 10 10.07 -2.76 11.14
C VAL A 10 9.84 -3.79 12.24
N GLY A 11 10.64 -4.85 12.30
CA GLY A 11 10.54 -5.89 13.34
C GLY A 11 11.06 -5.45 14.71
N LEU A 12 11.71 -4.29 14.82
CA LEU A 12 12.26 -3.74 16.05
C LEU A 12 11.48 -2.50 16.54
N ALA A 13 10.51 -2.01 15.77
CA ALA A 13 9.72 -0.85 16.11
C ALA A 13 8.86 -1.12 17.36
N SER A 14 8.89 -0.19 18.31
CA SER A 14 8.16 -0.30 19.57
C SER A 14 6.77 0.35 19.52
N ASP A 15 6.55 1.22 18.54
CA ASP A 15 5.28 1.92 18.32
C ASP A 15 5.03 2.21 16.82
N HIS A 16 3.84 2.74 16.53
CA HIS A 16 3.41 3.06 15.17
C HIS A 16 4.28 4.12 14.50
N SER A 17 4.83 5.06 15.28
CA SER A 17 5.70 6.13 14.77
C SER A 17 7.03 5.56 14.28
N GLU A 18 7.68 4.74 15.12
CA GLU A 18 8.91 4.02 14.75
C GLU A 18 8.68 3.08 13.57
N TRP A 19 7.53 2.38 13.55
CA TRP A 19 7.16 1.51 12.44
C TRP A 19 7.00 2.30 11.14
N THR A 20 6.32 3.44 11.18
CA THR A 20 6.16 4.34 10.02
C THR A 20 7.50 4.89 9.55
N ALA A 21 8.37 5.32 10.47
CA ALA A 21 9.69 5.83 10.16
C ALA A 21 10.58 4.75 9.52
N ALA A 22 10.55 3.52 10.01
CA ALA A 22 11.28 2.40 9.43
C ALA A 22 10.87 2.13 7.97
N LEU A 23 9.58 2.27 7.66
CA LEU A 23 9.03 2.03 6.33
C LEU A 23 9.42 3.10 5.28
N GLN A 24 9.87 4.29 5.70
CA GLN A 24 10.32 5.34 4.78
C GLN A 24 11.52 4.89 3.93
N ASP A 25 12.36 4.01 4.48
CA ASP A 25 13.54 3.46 3.81
C ASP A 25 13.24 2.19 2.99
N TYR A 26 11.98 1.74 2.92
CA TYR A 26 11.60 0.51 2.22
C TYR A 26 11.43 0.74 0.72
N VAL A 27 12.33 0.17 -0.10
CA VAL A 27 12.43 0.48 -1.54
C VAL A 27 11.65 -0.50 -2.43
N ALA A 28 11.78 -1.81 -2.22
CA ALA A 28 11.16 -2.82 -3.09
C ALA A 28 11.14 -4.22 -2.43
N PRO A 29 10.26 -5.15 -2.86
CA PRO A 29 9.12 -4.95 -3.75
C PRO A 29 7.99 -4.22 -3.02
N SER A 30 7.13 -3.50 -3.73
CA SER A 30 5.99 -2.83 -3.09
C SER A 30 5.09 -3.82 -2.34
N GLN A 31 4.74 -3.49 -1.09
CA GLN A 31 3.91 -4.33 -0.23
C GLN A 31 2.77 -3.52 0.41
N ASN A 32 1.72 -4.25 0.77
CA ASN A 32 0.71 -3.81 1.72
C ASN A 32 1.16 -4.21 3.12
N MET A 33 1.77 -3.28 3.87
CA MET A 33 2.23 -3.57 5.24
C MET A 33 1.09 -3.30 6.22
N ILE A 34 0.89 -4.24 7.15
CA ILE A 34 -0.12 -4.17 8.21
C ILE A 34 0.62 -4.13 9.55
N TYR A 35 0.10 -3.34 10.48
CA TYR A 35 0.61 -3.14 11.83
C TYR A 35 -0.50 -3.34 12.85
N ALA A 36 -0.13 -3.90 14.01
CA ALA A 36 -0.95 -3.94 15.20
C ALA A 36 -0.06 -3.89 16.45
N ASP A 37 -0.50 -3.23 17.53
CA ASP A 37 0.24 -3.16 18.80
C ASP A 37 -0.59 -3.43 20.05
N VAL A 38 0.09 -3.42 21.20
CA VAL A 38 -0.48 -3.71 22.52
C VAL A 38 -1.38 -2.60 23.04
N ASP A 39 -1.28 -1.39 22.49
CA ASP A 39 -2.16 -0.25 22.81
C ASP A 39 -3.47 -0.30 22.01
N GLY A 40 -3.61 -1.32 21.14
CA GLY A 40 -4.81 -1.55 20.34
C GLY A 40 -4.82 -0.77 19.02
N ASN A 41 -3.69 -0.19 18.61
CA ASN A 41 -3.62 0.46 17.31
C ASN A 41 -3.55 -0.58 16.20
N ILE A 42 -4.20 -0.29 15.08
CA ILE A 42 -4.04 -1.02 13.82
C ILE A 42 -3.74 -0.02 12.70
N ALA A 43 -2.81 -0.37 11.82
CA ALA A 43 -2.45 0.49 10.71
C ALA A 43 -2.18 -0.28 9.43
N TYR A 44 -2.31 0.44 8.33
CA TYR A 44 -1.94 -0.01 7.00
C TYR A 44 -1.08 1.06 6.34
N ARG A 45 -0.08 0.62 5.60
CA ARG A 45 0.72 1.48 4.76
C ARG A 45 1.21 0.73 3.52
N MET A 46 1.01 1.32 2.35
CA MET A 46 1.68 0.87 1.14
C MET A 46 3.15 1.28 1.20
N THR A 47 4.04 0.36 0.81
CA THR A 47 5.50 0.57 0.82
C THR A 47 6.11 0.32 -0.55
N GLY A 48 7.38 0.72 -0.70
CA GLY A 48 8.13 0.65 -1.95
C GLY A 48 8.02 1.91 -2.80
N LEU A 49 8.91 2.03 -3.77
CA LEU A 49 8.95 3.18 -4.68
C LEU A 49 8.00 2.99 -5.87
N VAL A 50 7.08 3.94 -6.04
CA VAL A 50 6.17 3.97 -7.20
C VAL A 50 6.54 5.14 -8.09
N PRO A 51 6.99 4.91 -9.33
CA PRO A 51 7.41 5.99 -10.22
C PRO A 51 6.23 6.79 -10.76
N VAL A 52 6.40 8.11 -10.78
CA VAL A 52 5.44 9.05 -11.39
C VAL A 52 5.69 9.09 -12.89
N ARG A 53 4.72 8.65 -13.68
CA ARG A 53 4.82 8.65 -15.14
C ARG A 53 4.00 9.80 -15.73
N ALA A 54 4.44 10.34 -16.87
CA ALA A 54 3.68 11.34 -17.59
C ALA A 54 2.31 10.79 -18.03
N GLY A 55 1.23 11.54 -17.72
CA GLY A 55 -0.13 11.15 -18.08
C GLY A 55 -0.59 9.83 -17.44
N ARG A 56 -1.36 9.02 -18.20
CA ARG A 56 -1.88 7.71 -17.77
C ARG A 56 -1.09 6.53 -18.35
N ARG A 57 0.23 6.69 -18.54
CA ARG A 57 1.09 5.63 -19.11
C ARG A 57 1.22 4.47 -18.13
N SER A 58 0.98 3.25 -18.61
CA SER A 58 0.87 2.08 -17.73
C SER A 58 2.18 1.42 -17.33
N GLY A 59 3.22 1.55 -18.14
CA GLY A 59 4.46 0.79 -17.95
C GLY A 59 4.28 -0.72 -18.08
N ARG A 60 3.15 -1.18 -18.64
CA ARG A 60 2.82 -2.60 -18.81
C ARG A 60 3.60 -3.27 -19.95
N TRP A 61 4.01 -2.47 -20.93
CA TRP A 61 4.73 -2.91 -22.11
C TRP A 61 6.08 -2.22 -22.19
N PRO A 62 7.05 -2.77 -22.94
CA PRO A 62 8.26 -2.05 -23.29
C PRO A 62 7.93 -0.69 -23.88
N VAL A 63 8.69 0.31 -23.46
CA VAL A 63 8.58 1.70 -23.93
C VAL A 63 9.92 2.13 -24.52
N ALA A 64 9.90 3.18 -25.35
CA ALA A 64 11.14 3.75 -25.88
C ALA A 64 11.99 4.29 -24.72
N GLY A 65 13.24 3.83 -24.64
CA GLY A 65 14.25 4.28 -23.67
C GLY A 65 15.43 4.96 -24.35
N ASP A 66 15.21 5.54 -25.53
CA ASP A 66 16.23 6.21 -26.35
C ASP A 66 16.50 7.67 -25.92
N GLY A 67 15.83 8.14 -24.87
CA GLY A 67 15.98 9.50 -24.33
C GLY A 67 15.36 10.58 -25.21
N GLN A 68 14.64 10.23 -26.27
CA GLN A 68 14.01 11.21 -27.14
C GLN A 68 12.60 11.57 -26.63
N GLY A 69 12.39 12.85 -26.36
CA GLY A 69 11.08 13.41 -26.02
C GLY A 69 10.64 13.26 -24.56
N ASN A 70 11.46 12.72 -23.65
CA ASN A 70 11.25 12.55 -22.18
C ASN A 70 9.89 11.98 -21.75
N ASP A 71 9.13 11.47 -22.71
CA ASP A 71 7.70 11.18 -22.58
C ASP A 71 7.46 9.90 -21.76
N TRP A 72 8.47 9.02 -21.74
CA TRP A 72 8.47 7.73 -21.04
C TRP A 72 9.29 7.72 -19.75
N ASP A 73 10.05 8.79 -19.50
CA ASP A 73 10.88 8.91 -18.31
C ASP A 73 10.03 9.09 -17.05
N TRP A 74 10.61 8.72 -15.91
CA TRP A 74 9.96 8.86 -14.61
C TRP A 74 10.21 10.26 -14.05
N ASN A 75 9.15 10.94 -13.66
CA ASN A 75 9.19 12.24 -13.00
C ASN A 75 9.34 12.08 -11.48
N GLY A 76 10.36 11.33 -11.07
CA GLY A 76 10.56 10.93 -9.69
C GLY A 76 9.60 9.83 -9.21
N PHE A 77 9.38 9.79 -7.91
CA PHE A 77 8.56 8.80 -7.22
C PHE A 77 7.45 9.48 -6.41
N ILE A 78 6.35 8.79 -6.18
CA ILE A 78 5.31 9.27 -5.27
C ILE A 78 5.94 9.52 -3.89
N PRO A 79 5.78 10.71 -3.29
CA PRO A 79 6.28 10.97 -1.94
C PRO A 79 5.68 10.02 -0.91
N PHE A 80 6.47 9.60 0.08
CA PHE A 80 6.08 8.60 1.08
C PHE A 80 4.82 9.01 1.87
N GLU A 81 4.67 10.30 2.14
CA GLU A 81 3.54 10.89 2.86
C GLU A 81 2.24 10.85 2.04
N GLU A 82 2.37 10.75 0.72
CA GLU A 82 1.24 10.70 -0.20
C GLU A 82 0.79 9.28 -0.53
N MET A 83 1.58 8.26 -0.17
CA MET A 83 1.26 6.85 -0.37
C MET A 83 0.03 6.42 0.45
N PRO A 84 -0.79 5.46 -0.02
CA PRO A 84 -1.96 5.01 0.71
C PRO A 84 -1.61 4.49 2.11
N ALA A 85 -2.29 5.01 3.13
CA ALA A 85 -2.12 4.61 4.52
C ALA A 85 -3.42 4.85 5.32
N THR A 86 -3.57 4.14 6.43
CA THR A 86 -4.59 4.41 7.45
C THR A 86 -4.09 4.00 8.83
N LEU A 87 -4.57 4.67 9.87
CA LEU A 87 -4.34 4.36 11.28
C LEU A 87 -5.69 4.40 11.99
N ASN A 88 -6.05 3.32 12.69
CA ASN A 88 -7.27 3.17 13.45
C ASN A 88 -8.53 3.57 12.66
N PRO A 89 -8.80 2.93 11.50
CA PRO A 89 -10.00 3.22 10.73
C PRO A 89 -11.27 2.94 11.56
N PRO A 90 -12.33 3.73 11.42
CA PRO A 90 -13.55 3.62 12.23
C PRO A 90 -14.25 2.27 12.09
N GLU A 91 -14.00 1.53 11.01
CA GLU A 91 -14.48 0.17 10.80
C GLU A 91 -13.91 -0.83 11.82
N GLY A 92 -12.79 -0.51 12.49
CA GLY A 92 -12.17 -1.35 13.51
C GLY A 92 -11.41 -2.56 12.96
N PHE A 93 -11.24 -2.67 11.64
CA PHE A 93 -10.45 -3.70 10.99
C PHE A 93 -9.83 -3.20 9.68
N ILE A 94 -8.80 -3.91 9.20
CA ILE A 94 -8.14 -3.64 7.92
C ILE A 94 -8.07 -4.95 7.13
N VAL A 95 -8.40 -4.89 5.85
CA VAL A 95 -8.26 -6.02 4.92
C VAL A 95 -7.45 -5.60 3.71
N THR A 96 -6.40 -6.37 3.42
CA THR A 96 -5.72 -6.31 2.12
C THR A 96 -5.59 -7.73 1.58
N ALA A 97 -5.95 -7.90 0.31
CA ALA A 97 -5.84 -9.16 -0.41
C ALA A 97 -5.57 -8.87 -1.89
N ASN A 98 -4.60 -7.99 -2.16
CA ASN A 98 -4.24 -7.48 -3.50
C ASN A 98 -5.40 -6.76 -4.25
N ASN A 99 -6.50 -6.48 -3.56
CA ASN A 99 -7.57 -5.59 -4.01
C ASN A 99 -7.07 -4.14 -4.15
N ARG A 100 -7.85 -3.29 -4.83
CA ARG A 100 -7.58 -1.85 -4.91
C ARG A 100 -7.55 -1.23 -3.51
N ILE A 101 -6.45 -0.58 -3.18
CA ILE A 101 -6.17 0.08 -1.89
C ILE A 101 -6.39 1.59 -1.92
N THR A 102 -6.55 2.17 -3.11
CA THR A 102 -6.68 3.61 -3.29
C THR A 102 -8.13 4.03 -3.09
N PRO A 103 -8.42 5.13 -2.35
CA PRO A 103 -9.77 5.67 -2.27
C PRO A 103 -10.27 6.17 -3.64
N PRO A 104 -11.58 6.42 -3.80
CA PRO A 104 -12.10 7.12 -4.96
C PRO A 104 -11.35 8.45 -5.19
N ALA A 105 -11.08 8.79 -6.45
CA ALA A 105 -10.37 10.02 -6.84
C ALA A 105 -8.95 10.19 -6.27
N TYR A 106 -8.28 9.10 -5.84
CA TYR A 106 -6.87 9.16 -5.47
C TYR A 106 -6.00 9.68 -6.62
N LYS A 107 -5.15 10.67 -6.32
CA LYS A 107 -4.41 11.45 -7.34
C LYS A 107 -3.38 10.62 -8.12
N HIS A 108 -2.78 9.64 -7.46
CA HIS A 108 -1.67 8.90 -8.04
C HIS A 108 -2.12 7.58 -8.63
N ASN A 109 -1.49 7.20 -9.74
CA ASN A 109 -1.68 5.87 -10.29
C ASN A 109 -0.68 4.88 -9.70
N ILE A 110 -1.16 4.01 -8.80
CA ILE A 110 -0.35 2.95 -8.20
C ILE A 110 -0.09 1.80 -9.18
N THR A 111 -1.16 1.23 -9.73
CA THR A 111 -1.11 0.15 -10.72
C THR A 111 -2.43 0.11 -11.51
N PHE A 112 -2.36 -0.43 -12.72
CA PHE A 112 -3.51 -0.71 -13.57
C PHE A 112 -4.08 -2.11 -13.31
N ASP A 113 -3.31 -2.99 -12.67
CA ASP A 113 -3.66 -4.38 -12.44
C ASP A 113 -3.87 -4.63 -10.95
N TRP A 114 -5.10 -4.95 -10.58
CA TRP A 114 -5.53 -5.33 -9.24
C TRP A 114 -6.16 -6.73 -9.27
N ASP A 115 -6.25 -7.38 -8.12
CA ASP A 115 -6.80 -8.74 -8.02
C ASP A 115 -8.14 -8.90 -8.75
N ALA A 116 -8.19 -9.92 -9.61
CA ALA A 116 -9.34 -10.24 -10.46
C ALA A 116 -9.93 -9.02 -11.20
N GLY A 117 -9.08 -8.15 -11.77
CA GLY A 117 -9.57 -6.98 -12.52
C GLY A 117 -10.22 -5.91 -11.63
N SER A 118 -9.77 -5.78 -10.38
CA SER A 118 -10.38 -4.95 -9.32
C SER A 118 -11.64 -5.54 -8.66
N ASN A 119 -12.03 -6.78 -8.96
CA ASN A 119 -13.19 -7.40 -8.32
C ASN A 119 -12.96 -7.76 -6.84
N GLY A 120 -11.70 -7.98 -6.43
CA GLY A 120 -11.33 -8.08 -5.01
C GLY A 120 -12.04 -9.18 -4.24
N TYR A 121 -12.34 -10.32 -4.87
CA TYR A 121 -13.19 -11.38 -4.28
C TYR A 121 -12.69 -11.86 -2.91
N ARG A 122 -11.38 -12.03 -2.75
CA ARG A 122 -10.78 -12.44 -1.47
C ARG A 122 -10.97 -11.39 -0.40
N ALA A 123 -10.70 -10.12 -0.72
CA ALA A 123 -10.90 -9.01 0.21
C ALA A 123 -12.37 -8.95 0.65
N LYS A 124 -13.30 -9.01 -0.31
CA LYS A 124 -14.74 -9.08 0.00
C LYS A 124 -15.06 -10.23 0.94
N ARG A 125 -14.58 -11.44 0.65
CA ARG A 125 -14.88 -12.62 1.48
C ARG A 125 -14.32 -12.48 2.89
N ILE A 126 -13.11 -11.97 3.04
CA ILE A 126 -12.48 -11.72 4.35
C ILE A 126 -13.30 -10.68 5.12
N THR A 127 -13.66 -9.57 4.48
CA THR A 127 -14.52 -8.54 5.08
C THR A 127 -15.86 -9.12 5.56
N ASP A 128 -16.56 -9.88 4.71
CA ASP A 128 -17.84 -10.51 5.08
C ASP A 128 -17.69 -11.41 6.32
N MET A 129 -16.59 -12.16 6.43
CA MET A 129 -16.32 -13.05 7.57
C MET A 129 -15.97 -12.29 8.85
N VAL A 130 -15.18 -11.23 8.76
CA VAL A 130 -14.85 -10.36 9.90
C VAL A 130 -16.11 -9.68 10.42
N CYS A 131 -16.93 -9.09 9.53
CA CYS A 131 -18.18 -8.43 9.92
C CYS A 131 -19.18 -9.40 10.55
N ALA A 132 -19.32 -10.62 10.01
CA ALA A 132 -20.19 -11.64 10.60
C ALA A 132 -19.71 -12.06 12.00
N GLY A 133 -18.39 -12.25 12.19
CA GLY A 133 -17.80 -12.57 13.48
C GLY A 133 -18.02 -11.48 14.53
N SER A 134 -17.87 -10.21 14.15
CA SER A 134 -18.08 -9.06 15.04
C SER A 134 -19.55 -8.90 15.48
N SER A 135 -20.52 -9.28 14.64
CA SER A 135 -21.94 -9.27 15.00
C SER A 135 -22.36 -10.38 15.96
N GLY A 136 -21.53 -11.42 16.14
CA GLY A 136 -21.77 -12.54 17.05
C GLY A 136 -21.06 -12.44 18.41
N GLY A 137 -20.33 -11.34 18.65
CA GLY A 137 -19.48 -11.12 19.83
C GLY A 137 -20.18 -10.58 21.07
N ALA A 138 -21.49 -10.79 21.22
CA ALA A 138 -22.14 -10.73 22.53
C ALA A 138 -22.01 -12.12 23.19
N LYS A 139 -20.92 -12.32 23.90
CA LYS A 139 -20.83 -13.31 24.98
C LYS A 139 -20.40 -12.61 26.25
#